data_AF-A0A2W4X581-F1
#
_entry.id   AF-A0A2W4X581-F1
#
_cell.length_a   1.000
_cell.length_b   1.000
_cell.length_c   1.000
_cell.angle_alpha   90.00
_cell.angle_beta   90.00
_cell.angle_gamma   90.00
#
_symmetry.space_group_name_H-M   'P 1'
#
loop_
_entity.id
_entity.type
_entity.pdbx_description
1 polymer ?
#
loop_
_entity_poly.entity_id
_entity_poly.type
_entity_poly.pdbx_seq_one_letter_code
_entity_poly.pdbx_strand_id
1 'polypeptide(L)'
;MNIIGLMSGTSVDGIDAALTEVSGQGYALTVRLIKGITYPYPDQVRSRILALCDHEPVTLSDLADLDDAIAYQFIQAIQALEIDLHSVDLIGSHGQTLHHRPPQSQQIGHTLQQTLGHTLQLGRGDLIAHTTGRVTISNFRVADIALGGLPGDKELQYHI
;
A
#
# COMPACT_ATOMS: atom_id res chain seq x y z
N MET A 1 -2.70 16.11 -12.98
CA MET A 1 -2.52 15.93 -11.53
C MET A 1 -1.18 15.28 -11.30
N ASN A 2 -0.40 15.80 -10.37
CA ASN A 2 0.85 15.21 -9.91
C ASN A 2 0.57 14.35 -8.68
N ILE A 3 0.86 13.06 -8.78
CA ILE A 3 0.52 12.07 -7.76
C ILE A 3 1.76 11.31 -7.37
N ILE A 4 2.03 11.22 -6.06
CA ILE A 4 3.03 10.27 -5.54
C ILE A 4 2.32 8.96 -5.24
N GLY A 5 2.75 7.87 -5.87
CA GLY A 5 2.39 6.50 -5.47
C GLY A 5 3.46 5.91 -4.54
N LEU A 6 3.03 5.23 -3.48
CA LEU A 6 3.88 4.49 -2.55
C LEU A 6 3.42 3.05 -2.45
N MET A 7 4.34 2.10 -2.56
CA MET A 7 4.05 0.68 -2.43
C MET A 7 5.22 -0.06 -1.78
N SER A 8 4.90 -1.03 -0.93
CA SER A 8 5.86 -2.05 -0.53
C SER A 8 5.21 -3.43 -0.55
N GLY A 9 5.82 -4.32 -1.35
CA GLY A 9 5.33 -5.68 -1.59
C GLY A 9 5.70 -6.66 -0.48
N THR A 10 5.30 -7.92 -0.65
CA THR A 10 5.59 -9.00 0.30
C THR A 10 7.07 -9.43 0.31
N SER A 11 7.88 -8.95 -0.63
CA SER A 11 9.33 -9.14 -0.66
C SER A 11 10.06 -8.39 0.46
N VAL A 12 9.47 -7.32 1.00
CA VAL A 12 10.04 -6.49 2.09
C VAL A 12 11.48 -6.06 1.79
N ASP A 13 11.77 -5.77 0.53
CA ASP A 13 13.08 -5.35 0.01
C ASP A 13 13.22 -3.83 -0.01
N GLY A 14 12.10 -3.11 -0.18
CA GLY A 14 12.08 -1.66 -0.08
C GLY A 14 10.70 -1.06 -0.30
N ILE A 15 10.69 0.26 -0.41
CA ILE A 15 9.50 1.08 -0.67
C ILE A 15 9.69 1.71 -2.03
N ASP A 16 8.82 1.37 -2.98
CA ASP A 16 8.75 2.04 -4.25
C ASP A 16 7.98 3.35 -4.09
N ALA A 17 8.62 4.46 -4.47
CA ALA A 17 8.03 5.78 -4.50
C ALA A 17 8.10 6.34 -5.92
N ALA A 18 6.95 6.73 -6.48
CA ALA A 18 6.85 7.20 -7.85
C ALA A 18 6.04 8.49 -7.92
N LEU A 19 6.66 9.58 -8.39
CA LEU A 19 5.96 10.76 -8.83
C LEU A 19 5.47 10.55 -10.27
N THR A 20 4.17 10.69 -10.47
CA THR A 20 3.51 10.53 -11.76
C THR A 20 2.70 11.77 -12.12
N GLU A 21 2.60 12.06 -13.41
CA GLU A 21 1.62 13.00 -13.96
C GLU A 21 0.48 12.19 -14.56
N VAL A 22 -0.73 12.42 -14.04
CA VAL A 22 -1.98 11.83 -14.52
C VAL A 22 -2.82 12.90 -15.19
N SER A 23 -3.23 12.66 -16.44
CA SER A 23 -4.04 13.61 -17.22
C SER A 23 -5.08 12.89 -18.07
N GLY A 24 -6.10 13.62 -18.54
CA GLY A 24 -7.22 13.04 -19.29
C GLY A 24 -8.34 12.51 -18.38
N GLN A 25 -9.34 11.88 -18.99
CA GLN A 25 -10.54 11.35 -18.32
C GLN A 25 -11.04 10.09 -19.03
N GLY A 26 -11.67 9.17 -18.27
CA GLY A 26 -12.17 7.89 -18.79
C GLY A 26 -11.10 7.12 -19.55
N TYR A 27 -11.45 6.60 -20.73
CA TYR A 27 -10.51 5.85 -21.58
C TYR A 27 -9.35 6.68 -22.18
N ALA A 28 -9.40 8.01 -22.07
CA ALA A 28 -8.31 8.89 -22.50
C ALA A 28 -7.35 9.24 -21.35
N LEU A 29 -7.45 8.56 -20.21
CA LEU A 29 -6.51 8.70 -19.10
C LEU A 29 -5.09 8.34 -19.54
N THR A 30 -4.13 9.19 -19.22
CA THR A 30 -2.70 8.96 -19.45
C THR A 30 -1.96 9.10 -18.13
N VAL A 31 -0.95 8.24 -17.95
CA VAL A 31 -0.06 8.26 -16.79
C VAL A 31 1.37 8.33 -17.29
N ARG A 32 2.12 9.33 -16.83
CA ARG A 32 3.54 9.50 -17.14
C ARG A 32 4.35 9.46 -15.85
N LEU A 33 5.31 8.53 -15.76
CA LEU A 33 6.29 8.53 -14.68
C LEU A 33 7.23 9.73 -14.83
N ILE A 34 7.33 10.55 -13.79
CA ILE A 34 8.22 11.72 -13.74
C ILE A 34 9.51 11.37 -13.01
N LYS A 35 9.40 10.73 -11.84
CA LYS A 35 10.53 10.26 -11.04
C LYS A 35 10.11 9.02 -10.27
N GLY A 36 10.99 8.03 -10.20
CA GLY A 36 10.77 6.81 -9.42
C GLY A 36 12.03 6.41 -8.68
N ILE A 37 11.88 5.93 -7.45
CA ILE A 37 12.96 5.36 -6.65
C ILE A 37 12.45 4.13 -5.91
N THR A 38 13.39 3.27 -5.51
CA THR A 38 13.17 2.25 -4.50
C THR A 38 14.02 2.61 -3.28
N TYR A 39 13.36 2.90 -2.17
CA TYR A 39 13.98 3.28 -0.91
C TYR A 39 14.12 2.03 -0.01
N PRO A 40 15.34 1.64 0.39
CA PRO A 40 15.52 0.42 1.18
C PRO A 40 14.95 0.59 2.59
N TYR A 41 14.32 -0.45 3.12
CA TYR A 41 14.00 -0.48 4.54
C TYR A 41 15.27 -0.56 5.39
N PRO A 42 15.34 0.14 6.52
CA PRO A 42 16.33 -0.16 7.55
C PRO A 42 16.18 -1.60 8.03
N ASP A 43 17.30 -2.30 8.25
CA ASP A 43 17.32 -3.71 8.65
C ASP A 43 16.41 -4.01 9.84
N GLN A 44 16.38 -3.12 10.84
CA GLN A 44 15.53 -3.26 12.02
C GLN A 44 14.04 -3.29 11.68
N VAL A 45 13.56 -2.42 10.78
CA VAL A 45 12.15 -2.37 10.38
C VAL A 45 11.83 -3.60 9.52
N ARG A 46 12.73 -3.95 8.60
CA ARG A 46 12.60 -5.13 7.75
C ARG A 46 12.49 -6.41 8.58
N SER A 47 13.35 -6.60 9.58
CA SER A 47 13.30 -7.77 10.47
C SER A 47 11.97 -7.87 11.23
N ARG A 48 11.43 -6.74 11.70
CA ARG A 48 10.12 -6.72 12.39
C ARG A 48 8.96 -7.10 11.46
N ILE A 49 8.98 -6.62 10.21
CA ILE A 49 7.98 -6.99 9.19
C ILE A 49 8.07 -8.50 8.91
N LEU A 50 9.27 -9.03 8.73
CA LEU A 50 9.47 -10.45 8.44
C LEU A 50 9.04 -11.36 9.59
N ALA A 51 9.32 -11.00 10.85
CA ALA A 51 8.89 -11.75 12.02
C ALA A 51 7.36 -11.89 12.10
N LEU A 52 6.63 -10.83 11.75
CA LEU A 52 5.16 -10.87 11.66
C LEU A 52 4.66 -11.77 10.53
N CYS A 53 5.33 -11.74 9.39
CA CYS A 53 4.98 -12.59 8.25
C CYS A 53 5.25 -14.08 8.55
N ASP A 54 6.20 -14.40 9.43
CA ASP A 54 6.54 -15.78 9.84
C ASP A 54 5.63 -16.33 10.96
N HIS A 55 4.46 -15.70 11.17
CA HIS A 55 3.44 -16.13 12.13
C HIS A 55 3.89 -16.12 13.61
N GLU A 56 4.91 -15.34 13.96
CA GLU A 56 5.27 -15.15 15.36
C GLU A 56 4.14 -14.41 16.12
N PRO A 57 3.85 -14.78 17.38
CA PRO A 57 2.88 -14.07 18.19
C PRO A 57 3.30 -12.61 18.41
N VAL A 58 2.40 -11.68 18.15
CA VAL A 58 2.62 -10.25 18.38
C VAL A 58 1.51 -9.62 19.19
N THR A 59 1.84 -8.55 19.91
CA THR A 59 0.85 -7.75 20.61
C THR A 59 0.25 -6.68 19.69
N LEU A 60 -0.89 -6.13 20.09
CA LEU A 60 -1.47 -4.97 19.40
C LEU A 60 -0.55 -3.74 19.45
N SER A 61 0.25 -3.61 20.51
CA SER A 61 1.25 -2.53 20.62
C SER A 61 2.33 -2.71 19.56
N ASP A 62 2.84 -3.92 19.38
CA ASP A 62 3.88 -4.20 18.38
C ASP A 62 3.40 -3.86 16.96
N LEU A 63 2.14 -4.16 16.66
CA LEU A 63 1.51 -3.85 15.38
C LEU A 63 1.36 -2.34 15.18
N ALA A 64 0.88 -1.62 16.20
CA ALA A 64 0.73 -0.16 16.15
C ALA A 64 2.08 0.56 16.00
N ASP A 65 3.09 0.10 16.74
CA ASP A 65 4.46 0.64 16.67
C ASP A 65 5.10 0.36 15.30
N LEU A 66 4.83 -0.80 14.71
CA LEU A 66 5.33 -1.12 13.38
C LEU A 66 4.59 -0.30 12.31
N ASP A 67 3.29 -0.09 12.46
CA ASP A 67 2.50 0.75 11.57
C ASP A 67 3.04 2.20 11.51
N ASP A 68 3.42 2.76 12.67
CA ASP A 68 4.15 4.03 12.74
C ASP A 68 5.51 3.94 12.06
N ALA A 69 6.31 2.92 12.38
CA ALA A 69 7.66 2.78 11.84
C ALA A 69 7.64 2.71 10.30
N ILE A 70 6.70 1.95 9.72
CA ILE A 70 6.51 1.85 8.26
C ILE A 70 6.09 3.19 7.69
N ALA A 71 5.13 3.89 8.31
CA ALA A 71 4.72 5.22 7.85
C ALA A 71 5.89 6.23 7.81
N TYR A 72 6.76 6.21 8.82
CA TYR A 72 7.98 7.01 8.80
C TYR A 72 8.91 6.65 7.64
N GLN A 73 9.09 5.36 7.33
CA GLN A 73 9.89 4.96 6.17
C GLN A 73 9.26 5.40 4.84
N PHE A 74 7.93 5.38 4.73
CA PHE A 74 7.22 5.91 3.56
C PHE A 74 7.44 7.42 3.41
N ILE A 75 7.44 8.17 4.51
CA ILE A 75 7.78 9.60 4.52
C ILE A 75 9.24 9.82 4.09
N GLN A 76 10.19 9.00 4.55
CA GLN A 76 11.58 9.07 4.11
C GLN A 76 11.72 8.78 2.60
N ALA A 77 10.98 7.80 2.08
CA ALA A 77 10.95 7.51 0.64
C ALA A 77 10.40 8.69 -0.18
N ILE A 78 9.35 9.37 0.31
CA ILE A 78 8.84 10.61 -0.30
C ILE A 78 9.92 11.70 -0.30
N GLN A 79 10.64 11.90 0.81
CA GLN A 79 11.70 12.91 0.91
C GLN A 79 12.88 12.59 -0.02
N ALA A 80 13.22 11.32 -0.18
CA ALA A 80 14.26 10.85 -1.08
C ALA A 80 13.92 11.04 -2.58
N LEU A 81 12.67 11.34 -2.92
CA LEU A 81 12.33 11.83 -4.27
C LEU A 81 12.92 13.21 -4.54
N GLU A 82 13.34 13.98 -3.52
CA GLU A 82 13.94 15.32 -3.67
C GLU A 82 13.10 16.25 -4.57
N ILE A 83 11.78 16.23 -4.38
CA ILE A 83 10.82 17.05 -5.12
C ILE A 83 10.19 18.09 -4.21
N ASP A 84 9.68 19.16 -4.81
CA ASP A 84 8.82 20.11 -4.11
C ASP A 84 7.43 19.49 -3.86
N LEU A 85 7.14 19.14 -2.61
CA LEU A 85 5.85 18.59 -2.22
C LEU A 85 4.68 19.55 -2.44
N HIS A 86 4.90 20.85 -2.59
CA HIS A 86 3.82 21.78 -2.94
C HIS A 86 3.32 21.62 -4.38
N SER A 87 4.11 20.98 -5.25
CA SER A 87 3.72 20.64 -6.62
C SER A 87 2.90 19.34 -6.73
N VAL A 88 2.70 18.63 -5.61
CA VAL A 88 2.02 17.33 -5.53
C VAL A 88 0.58 17.53 -5.09
N ASP A 89 -0.36 17.04 -5.88
CA ASP A 89 -1.79 17.17 -5.60
C ASP A 89 -2.26 16.18 -4.53
N LEU A 90 -1.77 14.94 -4.60
CA LEU A 90 -2.10 13.88 -3.64
C LEU A 90 -1.05 12.78 -3.56
N ILE A 91 -1.11 12.01 -2.47
CA ILE A 91 -0.31 10.82 -2.23
C ILE A 91 -1.23 9.61 -2.20
N GLY A 92 -0.93 8.59 -2.99
CA GLY A 92 -1.56 7.28 -2.91
C GLY A 92 -0.63 6.30 -2.22
N SER A 93 -0.96 5.86 -1.01
CA SER A 93 -0.16 4.91 -0.24
C SER A 93 -0.84 3.55 -0.16
N HIS A 94 -0.28 2.56 -0.85
CA HIS A 94 -0.71 1.17 -0.72
C HIS A 94 -0.36 0.62 0.66
N GLY A 95 0.76 1.04 1.23
CA GLY A 95 1.33 0.49 2.46
C GLY A 95 2.12 -0.80 2.21
N GLN A 96 2.60 -1.37 3.30
CA GLN A 96 3.26 -2.68 3.38
C GLN A 96 2.21 -3.77 3.62
N THR A 97 2.08 -4.71 2.70
CA THR A 97 1.25 -5.91 2.96
C THR A 97 1.92 -6.80 3.99
N LEU A 98 1.23 -7.08 5.09
CA LEU A 98 1.60 -8.13 6.05
C LEU A 98 0.84 -9.42 5.80
N HIS A 99 -0.43 -9.31 5.41
CA HIS A 99 -1.28 -10.47 5.21
C HIS A 99 -2.27 -10.21 4.09
N HIS A 100 -2.48 -11.20 3.24
CA HIS A 100 -3.48 -11.14 2.18
C HIS A 100 -4.05 -12.54 1.95
N ARG A 101 -5.37 -12.65 2.08
CA ARG A 101 -6.12 -13.86 1.72
C ARG A 101 -7.36 -13.45 0.94
N PRO A 102 -7.44 -13.74 -0.36
CA PRO A 102 -8.63 -13.43 -1.15
C PRO A 102 -9.84 -14.26 -0.68
N PRO A 103 -11.07 -13.83 -1.00
CA PRO A 103 -12.26 -14.64 -0.76
C PRO A 103 -12.14 -16.01 -1.43
N GLN A 104 -12.56 -17.06 -0.75
CA GLN A 104 -12.54 -18.42 -1.31
C GLN A 104 -13.96 -18.96 -1.35
N SER A 105 -14.37 -19.48 -2.51
CA SER A 105 -15.60 -20.25 -2.64
C SER A 105 -15.25 -21.73 -2.72
N GLN A 106 -15.73 -22.52 -1.77
CA GLN A 106 -15.62 -23.98 -1.80
C GLN A 106 -17.01 -24.60 -1.84
N GLN A 107 -17.20 -25.55 -2.75
CA GLN A 107 -18.41 -26.37 -2.78
C GLN A 107 -18.22 -27.56 -1.84
N ILE A 108 -19.04 -27.64 -0.79
CA ILE A 108 -19.08 -28.77 0.15
C ILE A 108 -20.44 -29.46 -0.01
N GLY A 109 -20.45 -30.58 -0.74
CA GLY A 109 -21.68 -31.25 -1.16
C GLY A 109 -22.51 -30.39 -2.11
N HIS A 110 -23.75 -30.08 -1.74
CA HIS A 110 -24.65 -29.17 -2.46
C HIS A 110 -24.61 -27.72 -1.94
N THR A 111 -23.73 -27.41 -0.98
CA THR A 111 -23.63 -26.08 -0.37
C THR A 111 -22.41 -25.36 -0.92
N LEU A 112 -22.60 -24.12 -1.40
CA LEU A 112 -21.51 -23.20 -1.65
C LEU A 112 -21.17 -22.49 -0.35
N GLN A 113 -19.96 -22.74 0.16
CA GLN A 113 -19.42 -22.01 1.29
C GLN A 113 -18.45 -20.95 0.76
N GLN A 114 -18.78 -19.68 1.01
CA GLN A 114 -17.90 -18.56 0.71
C GLN A 114 -17.23 -18.09 1.99
N THR A 115 -15.91 -18.01 1.98
CA THR A 115 -15.14 -17.34 3.03
C THR A 115 -14.88 -15.90 2.59
N LEU A 116 -15.07 -14.96 3.51
CA LEU A 116 -14.70 -13.57 3.28
C LEU A 116 -13.19 -13.48 3.08
N GLY A 117 -12.75 -12.63 2.16
CA GLY A 117 -11.34 -12.26 2.04
C GLY A 117 -10.92 -11.35 3.20
N HIS A 118 -9.63 -11.29 3.47
CA HIS A 118 -9.05 -10.29 4.36
C HIS A 118 -7.68 -9.84 3.86
N THR A 119 -7.33 -8.61 4.18
CA THR A 119 -6.05 -7.98 3.84
C THR A 119 -5.62 -7.09 4.98
N LEU A 120 -4.32 -7.03 5.24
CA LEU A 120 -3.74 -6.13 6.22
C LEU A 120 -2.54 -5.44 5.59
N GLN A 121 -2.68 -4.14 5.41
CA GLN A 121 -1.61 -3.22 5.01
C GLN A 121 -1.28 -2.31 6.20
N LEU A 122 0.00 -2.13 6.49
CA LEU A 122 0.50 -1.13 7.43
C LEU A 122 1.17 0.03 6.70
N GLY A 123 1.37 1.15 7.39
CA GLY A 123 1.86 2.41 6.84
C GLY A 123 0.79 3.49 6.95
N ARG A 124 0.48 3.89 8.18
CA ARG A 124 -0.55 4.85 8.58
C ARG A 124 -0.63 6.09 7.66
N GLY A 125 -1.65 6.11 6.79
CA GLY A 125 -1.88 7.19 5.82
C GLY A 125 -2.11 8.55 6.48
N ASP A 126 -2.73 8.59 7.66
CA ASP A 126 -2.98 9.83 8.40
C ASP A 126 -1.66 10.50 8.84
N LEU A 127 -0.68 9.71 9.27
CA LEU A 127 0.64 10.23 9.65
C LEU A 127 1.40 10.77 8.44
N ILE A 128 1.30 10.07 7.29
CA ILE A 128 1.85 10.54 6.02
C ILE A 128 1.19 11.88 5.63
N ALA A 129 -0.13 11.98 5.69
CA ALA A 129 -0.87 13.21 5.38
C ALA A 129 -0.47 14.37 6.30
N HIS A 130 -0.44 14.13 7.61
CA HIS A 130 -0.07 15.13 8.60
C HIS A 130 1.35 15.64 8.38
N THR A 131 2.32 14.74 8.16
CA THR A 131 3.73 15.10 8.05
C THR A 131 4.07 15.78 6.73
N THR A 132 3.46 15.34 5.62
CA THR A 132 3.71 15.91 4.28
C THR A 132 2.86 17.15 3.99
N GLY A 133 1.79 17.36 4.76
CA GLY A 133 0.79 18.39 4.52
C GLY A 133 0.00 18.17 3.22
N ARG A 134 0.03 16.96 2.64
CA ARG A 134 -0.68 16.58 1.40
C ARG A 134 -1.83 15.64 1.71
N VAL A 135 -2.84 15.67 0.85
CA VAL A 135 -3.92 14.69 0.90
C VAL A 135 -3.34 13.30 0.63
N THR A 136 -3.59 12.36 1.53
CA THR A 136 -3.15 10.97 1.39
C THR A 136 -4.35 10.05 1.30
N ILE A 137 -4.43 9.27 0.23
CA ILE A 137 -5.39 8.17 0.06
C ILE A 137 -4.63 6.88 0.35
N SER A 138 -5.23 6.00 1.17
CA SER A 138 -4.61 4.73 1.54
C SER A 138 -5.65 3.62 1.68
N ASN A 139 -5.21 2.41 2.03
CA ASN A 139 -6.07 1.26 2.30
C ASN A 139 -6.90 0.78 1.07
N PHE A 140 -6.29 0.80 -0.11
CA PHE A 140 -6.97 0.49 -1.38
C PHE A 140 -7.58 -0.92 -1.42
N ARG A 141 -6.93 -1.92 -0.81
CA ARG A 141 -7.32 -3.33 -0.94
C ARG A 141 -8.58 -3.71 -0.16
N VAL A 142 -8.95 -2.98 0.89
CA VAL A 142 -10.18 -3.28 1.64
C VAL A 142 -11.42 -3.06 0.80
N ALA A 143 -11.42 -2.03 -0.05
CA ALA A 143 -12.50 -1.77 -0.99
C ALA A 143 -12.64 -2.88 -2.05
N ASP A 144 -11.52 -3.39 -2.57
CA ASP A 144 -11.50 -4.50 -3.53
C ASP A 144 -12.08 -5.80 -2.92
N ILE A 145 -11.69 -6.13 -1.69
CA ILE A 145 -12.23 -7.29 -0.98
C ILE A 145 -13.73 -7.16 -0.72
N ALA A 146 -14.22 -5.96 -0.41
CA ALA A 146 -15.65 -5.70 -0.22
C ALA A 146 -16.48 -5.93 -1.49
N LEU A 147 -15.87 -5.78 -2.67
CA LEU A 147 -16.49 -6.01 -3.98
C LEU A 147 -16.36 -7.47 -4.48
N GLY A 148 -15.84 -8.38 -3.65
CA GLY A 148 -15.73 -9.80 -3.98
C GLY A 148 -14.31 -10.28 -4.29
N GLY A 149 -13.31 -9.37 -4.25
CA GLY A 149 -11.89 -9.66 -4.40
C GLY A 149 -11.51 -10.15 -5.79
N LEU A 150 -10.66 -9.42 -6.52
CA LEU A 150 -10.13 -9.95 -7.77
C LEU A 150 -9.16 -11.12 -7.48
N PRO A 151 -9.31 -12.28 -8.14
CA PRO A 151 -8.40 -13.40 -7.95
C PRO A 151 -7.06 -13.08 -8.60
N GLY A 152 -6.07 -12.75 -7.77
CA GLY A 152 -4.65 -12.75 -8.14
C GLY A 152 -4.05 -11.36 -8.32
N ASP A 153 -2.86 -11.19 -7.74
CA ASP A 153 -1.91 -10.14 -8.04
C ASP A 153 -1.73 -9.96 -9.55
N LYS A 154 -2.43 -8.98 -10.10
CA LYS A 154 -1.93 -8.13 -11.18
C LYS A 154 -2.43 -6.74 -10.83
N GLU A 155 -1.46 -5.83 -10.71
CA GLU A 155 -1.61 -4.38 -10.68
C GLU A 155 -3.06 -3.89 -10.77
N LEU A 156 -3.49 -3.18 -9.71
CA LEU A 156 -4.70 -2.36 -9.70
C LEU A 156 -4.95 -1.76 -11.09
N GLN A 157 -5.83 -2.39 -11.86
CA GLN A 157 -6.39 -1.76 -13.04
C GLN A 157 -7.33 -0.70 -12.48
N TYR A 158 -6.83 0.53 -12.39
CA TYR A 158 -7.67 1.71 -12.16
C TYR A 158 -8.64 1.80 -13.34
N HIS A 159 -9.81 1.20 -13.20
CA HIS A 159 -10.98 1.53 -14.01
C HIS A 159 -11.76 2.58 -13.22
N ILE A 160 -11.48 3.84 -13.54
CA ILE A 160 -12.32 5.00 -13.24
C ILE A 160 -13.09 5.33 -14.51
#